data_AF-A0ABD0RG51-F1
#
_entry.id   AF-A0ABD0RG51-F1
#
_cell.length_a   1.000
_cell.length_b   1.000
_cell.length_c   1.000
_cell.angle_alpha   90.00
_cell.angle_beta   90.00
_cell.angle_gamma   90.00
#
_symmetry.space_group_name_H-M   'P 1'
#
loop_
_entity.id
_entity.type
_entity.pdbx_description
1 polymer ?
#
loop_
_entity_poly.entity_id
_entity_poly.type
_entity_poly.pdbx_seq_one_letter_code
_entity_poly.pdbx_strand_id
1 'polypeptide(L)' 'MRALFDYTPLEDKATPCQEAGLPFKRGDILQVVSQDDQTWWQAKRVGDCNLRAGLVPSKQFQE' A
#
# COMPACT_ATOMS: atom_id res chain seq x y z
N MET A 1 -6.90 6.13 4.81
CA MET A 1 -7.44 4.79 5.15
C MET A 1 -6.65 4.22 6.33
N ARG A 2 -7.26 3.33 7.13
CA ARG A 2 -6.57 2.60 8.20
C ARG A 2 -6.32 1.17 7.73
N ALA A 3 -5.09 0.70 7.81
CA ALA A 3 -4.72 -0.67 7.47
C ALA A 3 -5.37 -1.65 8.45
N LEU A 4 -5.98 -2.72 7.92
CA LEU A 4 -6.67 -3.74 8.73
C LEU A 4 -5.86 -5.04 8.87
N PHE A 5 -4.73 -5.13 8.17
CA PHE A 5 -3.84 -6.27 8.07
C PHE A 5 -2.40 -5.75 7.86
N ASP A 6 -1.43 -6.66 7.91
CA ASP A 6 -0.03 -6.38 7.62
C ASP A 6 0.26 -6.64 6.14
N TYR A 7 1.05 -5.77 5.51
CA TYR A 7 1.47 -5.95 4.13
C TYR A 7 3.00 -5.95 3.99
N THR A 8 3.52 -7.03 3.41
CA THR A 8 4.95 -7.23 3.12
C THR A 8 5.13 -7.34 1.60
N PRO A 9 5.52 -6.26 0.90
CA PRO A 9 5.64 -6.27 -0.57
C PRO A 9 6.57 -7.36 -1.12
N LEU A 10 7.62 -7.70 -0.39
CA LEU A 10 8.61 -8.71 -0.79
C LEU A 10 8.03 -10.13 -0.83
N GLU A 11 6.94 -10.39 -0.09
CA GLU A 11 6.26 -11.68 -0.07
C GLU A 11 5.14 -11.76 -1.11
N ASP A 12 4.75 -10.62 -1.68
CA ASP A 12 3.71 -10.53 -2.68
C ASP A 12 4.26 -10.80 -4.08
N LYS A 13 3.75 -11.84 -4.75
CA LYS A 13 4.13 -12.21 -6.12
C LYS A 13 3.21 -11.60 -7.18
N ALA A 14 2.07 -11.04 -6.76
CA ALA A 14 1.12 -10.39 -7.65
C ALA A 14 1.44 -8.90 -7.85
N THR A 15 2.29 -8.31 -7.00
CA THR A 15 2.72 -6.93 -7.18
C THR A 15 3.59 -6.77 -8.44
N PRO A 16 3.36 -5.72 -9.25
CA PRO A 16 4.14 -5.48 -10.46
C PRO A 16 5.61 -5.16 -10.17
N CYS A 17 5.90 -4.61 -8.98
CA CYS A 17 7.25 -4.26 -8.55
C CYS A 17 7.32 -4.24 -7.02
N GLN A 18 8.01 -5.23 -6.43
CA GLN A 18 8.10 -5.39 -4.98
C GLN A 18 8.80 -4.20 -4.31
N GLU A 19 9.81 -3.61 -4.97
CA GLU A 19 10.55 -2.45 -4.49
C GLU A 19 9.71 -1.17 -4.47
N ALA A 20 8.66 -1.10 -5.30
CA ALA A 20 7.72 0.01 -5.31
C ALA A 20 6.61 -0.14 -4.25
N GLY A 21 6.51 -1.30 -3.59
CA GLY A 21 5.51 -1.54 -2.57
C GLY A 21 5.78 -0.77 -1.28
N LEU A 22 4.72 -0.24 -0.68
CA LEU A 22 4.77 0.41 0.63
C LEU A 22 4.46 -0.62 1.72
N PRO A 23 5.45 -1.10 2.49
CA PRO A 23 5.16 -1.97 3.63
C PRO A 23 4.38 -1.20 4.71
N PHE A 24 3.39 -1.85 5.32
CA PHE A 24 2.63 -1.29 6.43
C PHE A 24 2.15 -2.36 7.40
N LYS A 25 1.80 -1.94 8.60
CA LYS A 25 1.25 -2.79 9.65
C LYS A 25 -0.21 -2.48 9.91
N ARG A 26 -0.94 -3.46 10.45
CA ARG A 26 -2.32 -3.27 10.91
C ARG A 26 -2.37 -2.09 11.88
N GLY A 27 -3.29 -1.16 11.62
CA GLY A 27 -3.44 0.07 12.40
C GLY A 27 -2.77 1.29 11.78
N ASP A 28 -1.82 1.12 10.85
CA ASP A 28 -1.19 2.24 10.16
C ASP A 28 -2.22 3.08 9.40
N ILE A 29 -2.02 4.39 9.42
CA ILE A 29 -2.83 5.34 8.65
C ILE A 29 -2.11 5.63 7.34
N LEU A 30 -2.77 5.28 6.24
CA LEU A 30 -2.27 5.49 4.89
C LEU A 30 -3.08 6.60 4.20
N GLN A 31 -2.41 7.60 3.65
CA GLN A 31 -3.01 8.58 2.77
C GLN A 31 -2.97 8.03 1.34
N VAL A 32 -4.15 7.82 0.74
CA VAL A 32 -4.25 7.40 -0.66
C VAL A 32 -4.01 8.62 -1.56
N VAL A 33 -3.17 8.44 -2.57
CA VAL A 33 -2.75 9.47 -3.52
C VAL A 33 -3.43 9.25 -4.88
N SER A 34 -3.47 8.00 -5.35
CA SER A 34 -4.16 7.61 -6.59
C SER A 34 -4.81 6.23 -6.42
N GLN A 35 -5.96 6.07 -7.06
CA GLN A 35 -6.75 4.83 -7.14
C GLN A 35 -7.07 4.49 -8.61
N ASP A 36 -6.24 4.97 -9.55
CA ASP A 36 -6.52 4.82 -10.99
C ASP A 36 -6.43 3.35 -11.43
N ASP A 37 -5.62 2.53 -10.74
CA ASP A 37 -5.56 1.08 -10.92
C ASP A 37 -6.47 0.37 -9.90
N GLN A 38 -7.21 -0.64 -10.36
CA GLN A 38 -8.19 -1.36 -9.55
C GLN A 38 -7.55 -2.33 -8.55
N THR A 39 -6.30 -2.74 -8.79
CA THR A 39 -5.55 -3.71 -7.99
C THR A 39 -4.47 -3.07 -7.11
N TRP A 40 -3.82 -2.00 -7.59
CA TRP A 40 -2.69 -1.38 -6.92
C TRP A 40 -2.86 0.12 -6.74
N TRP A 41 -3.10 0.55 -5.51
CA TRP A 41 -3.22 1.98 -5.19
C TRP A 41 -1.89 2.58 -4.83
N GLN A 42 -1.73 3.87 -5.09
CA GLN A 42 -0.60 4.63 -4.59
C GLN A 42 -0.98 5.28 -3.26
N ALA A 43 -0.18 5.02 -2.23
CA ALA A 43 -0.41 5.57 -0.90
C ALA A 43 0.89 6.00 -0.23
N LYS A 44 0.77 6.79 0.83
CA LYS A 44 1.86 7.20 1.73
C LYS A 44 1.47 6.90 3.15
N ARG A 45 2.42 6.54 4.01
CA ARG A 45 2.14 6.40 5.44
C ARG A 45 2.13 7.78 6.11
N VAL A 46 1.07 8.07 6.86
CA VAL A 46 0.94 9.33 7.59
C VAL A 46 1.92 9.32 8.77
N GLY A 47 2.64 10.43 8.95
CA GLY A 47 3.67 10.56 10.00
C GLY A 47 5.05 10.01 9.60
N ASP A 48 5.18 9.46 8.39
CA ASP A 48 6.48 9.11 7.84
C ASP A 48 7.13 10.32 7.15
N CYS A 49 8.45 10.45 7.28
CA CYS A 49 9.22 11.53 6.65
C CYS A 49 9.38 11.30 5.13
N ASN A 50 9.06 10.08 4.66
CA ASN A 50 9.20 9.71 3.27
C ASN A 50 8.03 10.28 2.44
N LEU A 51 8.35 11.23 1.55
CA LEU A 51 7.35 11.90 0.71
C LEU A 51 6.87 11.05 -0.48
N ARG A 52 7.58 9.94 -0.76
CA ARG A 52 7.31 9.08 -1.90
C ARG A 52 6.10 8.19 -1.63
N ALA A 53 5.16 8.19 -2.58
CA ALA A 53 4.09 7.22 -2.58
C ALA A 53 4.63 5.84 -2.99
N GLY A 54 4.15 4.79 -2.33
CA GLY A 54 4.39 3.40 -2.73
C GLY A 54 3.08 2.68 -3.02
N LEU A 55 3.19 1.51 -3.62
CA LEU A 55 2.06 0.67 -4.01
C LEU A 55 1.50 -0.07 -2.81
N VAL A 56 0.19 -0.05 -2.66
CA VAL A 56 -0.56 -0.83 -1.68
C VAL A 56 -1.68 -1.59 -2.39
N PRO A 57 -2.01 -2.82 -1.96
CA PRO A 57 -3.10 -3.57 -2.56
C PRO A 57 -4.43 -2.82 -2.34
N SER A 58 -5.27 -2.81 -3.36
CA SER A 58 -6.60 -2.21 -3.28
C SER A 58 -7.52 -3.02 -2.35
N LYS A 59 -8.62 -2.40 -1.89
CA LYS A 59 -9.63 -3.09 -1.08
C LYS A 59 -10.26 -4.31 -1.79
N GLN A 60 -10.35 -4.28 -3.12
CA GLN A 60 -10.95 -5.36 -3.91
C GLN A 60 -10.01 -6.54 -4.11
N PHE A 61 -8.69 -6.35 -4.00
CA PHE A 61 -7.72 -7.44 -4.07
C PHE A 61 -7.66 -8.28 -2.78
N GLN A 62 -8.53 -8.00 -1.81
CA GLN A 62 -8.63 -8.70 -0.53
C GLN A 62 -10.02 -9.29 -0.24
N GLU A 63 -10.96 -9.22 -1.18
CA GLU A 63 -12.22 -9.97 -1.11
C GLU A 63 -12.09 -11.37 -1.72
#